data_AF-A0AAD5VSS0-F1
#
_entry.id   AF-A0AAD5VSS0-F1
#
_cell.length_a   1.000
_cell.length_b   1.000
_cell.length_c   1.000
_cell.angle_alpha   90.00
_cell.angle_beta   90.00
_cell.angle_gamma   90.00
#
_symmetry.space_group_name_H-M   'P 1'
#
loop_
_entity.id
_entity.type
_entity.pdbx_description
1 polymer ?
#
loop_
_entity_poly.entity_id
_entity_poly.type
_entity_poly.pdbx_seq_one_letter_code
_entity_poly.pdbx_strand_id
1 'polypeptide(L)'
;MPSVSPFPSPSRGQQERQRIPPPPDPIQRFILALKGQNVTTATIDNSGKKTRRKKQVDYSSTILEKLFDAVRWLTRSKQAFVDYSTVWMVGINEFCKDRENMSSYVDDSEDFKHVSFNLQQLLHAHSIDSSIGDEWKSELMACFEALAKSTKRFEQVILALISQPPEDDIIGNLASQMSSLRSATCSNDQTAIKSRLHDIARLVVPGGELRPSFGSTVGKHEVGFSHPQIARLLIPLKYLALLESDYEGTIANISAGALPVTDDLFPAHLYPLGTKYNPKNISKGLFRGHAWILAYKIIFTAPSSAKTISYKEVAHKSKARTNKLRHVTPKTIAYACLHVTFAMSSTSTWKCDMSPFSKEQFYTNLVEVLTPDTKWRRSLFRMANELIFGRAEGLEIQPELATTEGPSDIQLMAQQNEANDNSDDDNDNEDEDEDEELRRLTPGLLLHPFLPLNS
;
A
#
# COMPACT_ATOMS: atom_id res chain seq x y z
N MET A 1 -59.82 -45.50 -56.44
CA MET A 1 -59.42 -44.31 -55.66
C MET A 1 -58.29 -44.68 -54.71
N PRO A 2 -57.13 -44.04 -54.83
CA PRO A 2 -56.25 -43.75 -53.68
C PRO A 2 -55.89 -42.25 -53.66
N SER A 3 -56.26 -41.53 -52.60
CA SER A 3 -55.44 -41.17 -51.41
C SER A 3 -54.40 -40.08 -51.68
N VAL A 4 -54.83 -38.82 -51.51
CA VAL A 4 -53.94 -37.66 -51.39
C VAL A 4 -53.50 -37.54 -49.94
N SER A 5 -52.21 -37.72 -49.67
CA SER A 5 -51.58 -37.50 -48.38
C SER A 5 -51.27 -36.00 -48.18
N PRO A 6 -51.56 -35.40 -47.03
CA PRO A 6 -51.18 -34.02 -46.75
C PRO A 6 -49.73 -33.94 -46.27
N PHE A 7 -49.02 -32.90 -46.73
CA PHE A 7 -47.67 -32.53 -46.27
C PHE A 7 -47.65 -32.33 -44.74
N PRO A 8 -46.63 -32.83 -44.01
CA PRO A 8 -46.44 -32.46 -42.62
C PRO A 8 -45.76 -31.08 -42.54
N SER A 9 -46.41 -30.15 -41.84
CA SER A 9 -45.84 -28.88 -41.42
C SER A 9 -44.56 -29.10 -40.59
N PRO A 10 -43.48 -28.34 -40.79
CA PRO A 10 -42.28 -28.47 -39.98
C PRO A 10 -42.60 -28.01 -38.55
N SER A 11 -42.43 -28.94 -37.61
CA SER A 11 -42.50 -28.70 -36.17
C SER A 11 -41.54 -27.58 -35.79
N ARG A 12 -42.11 -26.53 -35.19
CA ARG A 12 -41.38 -25.43 -34.54
C ARG A 12 -40.56 -26.05 -33.39
N GLY A 13 -39.33 -26.46 -33.69
CA GLY A 13 -38.35 -26.78 -32.66
C GLY A 13 -38.12 -25.52 -31.85
N GLN A 14 -38.58 -25.51 -30.60
CA GLN A 14 -38.13 -24.55 -29.61
C GLN A 14 -36.61 -24.74 -29.48
N GLN A 15 -35.84 -23.93 -30.20
CA GLN A 15 -34.44 -23.71 -29.86
C GLN A 15 -34.46 -23.01 -28.51
N GLU A 16 -34.32 -23.82 -27.46
CA GLU A 16 -34.00 -23.39 -26.11
C GLU A 16 -32.70 -22.58 -26.20
N ARG A 17 -32.84 -21.26 -26.32
CA ARG A 17 -31.71 -20.32 -26.30
C ARG A 17 -30.98 -20.61 -25.00
N GLN A 18 -29.80 -21.20 -25.09
CA GLN A 18 -28.92 -21.40 -23.95
C GLN A 18 -28.67 -20.04 -23.32
N ARG A 19 -29.36 -19.76 -22.21
CA ARG A 19 -29.13 -18.55 -21.42
C ARG A 19 -27.69 -18.62 -20.95
N ILE A 20 -26.88 -17.67 -21.41
CA ILE A 20 -25.56 -17.45 -20.84
C ILE A 20 -25.80 -17.21 -19.34
N PRO A 21 -25.20 -17.99 -18.43
CA PRO A 21 -25.39 -17.79 -17.00
C PRO A 21 -24.99 -16.36 -16.64
N PRO A 22 -25.70 -15.72 -15.70
CA PRO A 22 -25.34 -14.38 -15.26
C PRO A 22 -23.88 -14.39 -14.78
N PRO A 23 -23.13 -13.30 -15.01
CA PRO A 23 -21.76 -13.24 -14.58
C PRO A 23 -21.70 -13.46 -13.05
N PRO A 24 -20.73 -14.25 -12.55
CA PRO A 24 -20.64 -14.56 -11.13
C PRO A 24 -20.56 -13.26 -10.31
N ASP A 25 -21.19 -13.27 -9.14
CA ASP A 25 -21.16 -12.14 -8.23
C ASP A 25 -19.71 -11.87 -7.74
N PRO A 26 -19.42 -10.69 -7.18
CA PRO A 26 -18.06 -10.32 -6.77
C PRO A 26 -17.39 -11.29 -5.78
N ILE A 27 -18.15 -11.92 -4.88
CA ILE A 27 -17.64 -12.88 -3.89
C ILE A 27 -17.34 -14.21 -4.59
N GLN A 28 -18.23 -14.67 -5.48
CA GLN A 28 -17.97 -15.87 -6.27
C GLN A 28 -16.75 -15.70 -7.18
N ARG A 29 -16.55 -14.53 -7.81
CA ARG A 29 -15.32 -14.22 -8.55
C ARG A 29 -14.08 -14.25 -7.67
N PHE A 30 -14.17 -13.73 -6.45
CA PHE A 30 -13.09 -13.78 -5.48
C PHE A 30 -12.70 -15.22 -5.11
N ILE A 31 -13.67 -16.09 -4.80
CA ILE A 31 -13.40 -17.50 -4.51
C ILE A 31 -12.80 -18.22 -5.73
N LEU A 32 -13.35 -18.01 -6.93
CA LEU A 32 -12.81 -18.61 -8.16
C LEU A 32 -11.37 -18.16 -8.45
N ALA A 33 -11.05 -16.89 -8.20
CA ALA A 33 -9.71 -16.35 -8.34
C ALA A 33 -8.72 -17.06 -7.39
N LEU A 34 -9.13 -17.34 -6.14
CA LEU A 34 -8.30 -18.05 -5.17
C LEU A 34 -8.12 -19.53 -5.51
N LYS A 35 -9.14 -20.19 -6.07
CA LYS A 35 -9.05 -21.58 -6.54
C LYS A 35 -8.23 -21.74 -7.83
N GLY A 36 -7.86 -20.66 -8.50
CA GLY A 36 -7.20 -20.70 -9.81
C GLY A 36 -8.04 -21.34 -10.91
N GLN A 37 -9.38 -21.41 -10.75
CA GLN A 37 -10.27 -22.11 -11.67
C GLN A 37 -10.65 -21.23 -12.86
N ASN A 38 -10.57 -21.75 -14.10
CA ASN A 38 -11.03 -21.10 -15.33
C ASN A 38 -12.50 -21.48 -15.66
N VAL A 39 -13.36 -20.50 -15.94
CA VAL A 39 -14.77 -20.70 -16.32
C VAL A 39 -14.81 -20.83 -17.83
N THR A 40 -15.19 -22.01 -18.30
CA THR A 40 -15.53 -22.24 -19.71
C THR A 40 -16.84 -21.51 -20.03
N THR A 41 -16.76 -20.36 -20.69
CA THR A 41 -17.93 -19.77 -21.33
C THR A 41 -18.09 -20.37 -22.72
N ALA A 42 -19.25 -20.97 -22.99
CA ALA A 42 -19.60 -21.37 -24.35
C ALA A 42 -20.06 -20.11 -25.09
N THR A 43 -19.28 -19.66 -26.08
CA THR A 43 -19.72 -18.61 -27.02
C THR A 43 -20.26 -19.29 -28.27
N ILE A 44 -21.43 -18.87 -28.72
CA ILE A 44 -21.98 -19.27 -30.03
C ILE A 44 -21.40 -18.27 -31.03
N ASP A 45 -20.63 -18.75 -31.99
CA ASP A 45 -20.16 -17.90 -33.08
C ASP A 45 -21.31 -17.57 -34.05
N ASN A 46 -21.11 -16.57 -34.91
CA ASN A 46 -22.12 -16.14 -35.90
C ASN A 46 -22.51 -17.24 -36.91
N SER A 47 -21.90 -18.43 -36.85
CA SER A 47 -22.23 -19.60 -37.66
C SER A 47 -23.10 -20.64 -36.92
N GLY A 48 -23.49 -20.37 -35.67
CA GLY A 48 -24.31 -21.26 -34.86
C GLY A 48 -23.56 -22.48 -34.31
N LYS A 49 -22.23 -22.55 -34.46
CA LYS A 49 -21.41 -23.65 -33.96
C LYS A 49 -20.89 -23.35 -32.55
N LYS A 50 -21.12 -24.28 -31.61
CA LYS A 50 -20.53 -24.23 -30.27
C LYS A 50 -19.05 -24.56 -30.36
N THR A 51 -18.18 -23.56 -30.30
CA THR A 51 -16.73 -23.75 -30.18
C THR A 51 -16.31 -23.57 -28.71
N ARG A 52 -15.77 -24.62 -28.09
CA ARG A 52 -15.09 -24.53 -26.78
C ARG A 52 -13.69 -23.95 -27.00
N ARG A 53 -13.52 -22.64 -26.80
CA ARG A 53 -12.20 -22.02 -26.66
C ARG A 53 -11.87 -21.86 -25.18
N LYS A 54 -10.75 -22.43 -24.72
CA LYS A 54 -10.14 -22.07 -23.43
C LYS A 54 -9.59 -20.65 -23.55
N LYS A 55 -10.43 -19.65 -23.31
CA LYS A 55 -9.97 -18.27 -23.11
C LYS A 55 -9.57 -18.17 -21.63
N GLN A 56 -8.33 -17.75 -21.36
CA GLN A 56 -7.93 -17.33 -20.03
C GLN A 56 -8.77 -16.08 -19.70
N VAL A 57 -9.78 -16.24 -18.85
CA VAL A 57 -10.61 -15.14 -18.40
C VAL A 57 -9.87 -14.48 -17.24
N ASP A 58 -9.63 -13.18 -17.36
CA ASP A 58 -9.08 -12.39 -16.28
C ASP A 58 -10.09 -12.35 -15.12
N TYR A 59 -9.75 -12.98 -14.00
CA TYR A 59 -10.52 -12.89 -12.77
C TYR A 59 -10.07 -11.69 -11.95
N SER A 60 -10.18 -10.50 -12.53
CA SER A 60 -10.00 -9.25 -11.80
C SER A 60 -11.04 -9.22 -10.66
N SER A 61 -10.61 -9.59 -9.46
CA SER A 61 -11.43 -9.52 -8.26
C SER A 61 -11.11 -8.20 -7.59
N THR A 62 -12.05 -7.27 -7.65
CA THR A 62 -11.94 -5.99 -6.95
C THR A 62 -11.77 -6.16 -5.44
N ILE A 63 -12.24 -7.30 -4.89
CA ILE A 63 -12.04 -7.65 -3.47
C ILE A 63 -10.57 -8.02 -3.24
N LEU A 64 -10.02 -8.90 -4.08
CA LEU A 64 -8.63 -9.33 -3.98
C LEU A 64 -7.66 -8.16 -4.19
N GLU A 65 -7.92 -7.30 -5.17
CA GLU A 65 -7.14 -6.09 -5.43
C GLU A 65 -7.10 -5.15 -4.22
N LYS A 66 -8.26 -4.89 -3.59
CA LYS A 66 -8.36 -4.05 -2.39
C LYS A 66 -7.63 -4.65 -1.20
N LEU A 67 -7.77 -5.97 -0.99
CA LEU A 67 -7.01 -6.68 0.03
C LEU A 67 -5.51 -6.59 -0.23
N PHE A 68 -5.07 -6.74 -1.48
CA PHE A 68 -3.68 -6.66 -1.87
C PHE A 68 -3.11 -5.24 -1.70
N ASP A 69 -3.88 -4.20 -2.04
CA ASP A 69 -3.50 -2.82 -1.76
C ASP A 69 -3.38 -2.55 -0.25
N ALA A 70 -4.30 -3.09 0.54
CA ALA A 70 -4.21 -3.03 2.00
C ALA A 70 -2.96 -3.74 2.51
N VAL A 71 -2.63 -4.95 2.03
CA VAL A 71 -1.41 -5.70 2.38
C VAL A 71 -0.15 -4.88 2.07
N ARG A 72 -0.06 -4.28 0.87
CA ARG A 72 1.06 -3.41 0.48
C ARG A 72 1.23 -2.24 1.45
N TRP A 73 0.13 -1.70 1.97
CA TRP A 73 0.17 -0.59 2.92
C TRP A 73 0.48 -1.03 4.35
N LEU A 74 -0.12 -2.13 4.81
CA LEU A 74 0.11 -2.72 6.13
C LEU A 74 1.57 -3.13 6.32
N THR A 75 2.18 -3.69 5.28
CA THR A 75 3.61 -4.03 5.25
C THR A 75 4.49 -2.83 5.59
N ARG A 76 4.12 -1.63 5.15
CA ARG A 76 4.91 -0.40 5.37
C ARG A 76 4.58 0.30 6.68
N SER A 77 3.32 0.25 7.11
CA SER A 77 2.78 1.14 8.15
C SER A 77 2.49 0.46 9.48
N LYS A 78 2.31 -0.86 9.50
CA LYS A 78 1.87 -1.62 10.67
C LYS A 78 2.85 -2.73 11.06
N GLN A 79 3.13 -3.66 10.18
CA GLN A 79 4.00 -4.78 10.55
C GLN A 79 4.67 -5.36 9.30
N ALA A 80 5.97 -5.16 9.19
CA ALA A 80 6.74 -5.52 8.00
C ALA A 80 6.97 -7.03 7.90
N PHE A 81 6.94 -7.73 9.03
CA PHE A 81 7.24 -9.16 9.16
C PHE A 81 6.03 -10.01 9.53
N VAL A 82 4.82 -9.46 9.41
CA VAL A 82 3.59 -10.19 9.77
C VAL A 82 3.40 -11.43 8.91
N ASP A 83 3.02 -12.52 9.56
CA ASP A 83 2.51 -13.71 8.90
C ASP A 83 0.99 -13.58 8.66
N TYR A 84 0.60 -13.49 7.39
CA TYR A 84 -0.81 -13.36 7.03
C TYR A 84 -1.62 -14.63 7.29
N SER A 85 -0.98 -15.81 7.41
CA SER A 85 -1.71 -17.00 7.85
C SER A 85 -2.24 -16.77 9.26
N THR A 86 -1.34 -16.43 10.19
CA THR A 86 -1.71 -16.11 11.58
C THR A 86 -2.72 -14.95 11.67
N VAL A 87 -2.58 -13.88 10.87
CA VAL A 87 -3.55 -12.75 10.85
C VAL A 87 -4.96 -13.22 10.49
N TRP A 88 -5.11 -13.98 9.41
CA TRP A 88 -6.42 -14.46 8.97
C TRP A 88 -7.01 -15.45 9.95
N MET A 89 -6.19 -16.35 10.45
CA MET A 89 -6.60 -17.41 11.34
C MET A 89 -7.06 -16.87 12.72
N VAL A 90 -6.30 -15.93 13.31
CA VAL A 90 -6.72 -15.23 14.55
C VAL A 90 -7.96 -14.35 14.30
N GLY A 91 -7.96 -13.59 13.20
CA GLY A 91 -9.05 -12.69 12.86
C GLY A 91 -10.39 -13.39 12.63
N ILE A 92 -10.38 -14.50 11.89
CA ILE A 92 -11.59 -15.32 11.67
C ILE A 92 -12.06 -15.95 12.99
N ASN A 93 -11.14 -16.47 13.82
CA ASN A 93 -11.49 -17.05 15.11
C ASN A 93 -12.24 -16.05 16.00
N GLU A 94 -11.71 -14.83 16.13
CA GLU A 94 -12.36 -13.79 16.93
C GLU A 94 -13.69 -13.33 16.32
N PHE A 95 -13.74 -13.16 14.99
CA PHE A 95 -14.97 -12.83 14.27
C PHE A 95 -16.09 -13.86 14.53
N CYS A 96 -15.76 -15.15 14.60
CA CYS A 96 -16.75 -16.19 14.86
C CYS A 96 -17.16 -16.28 16.33
N LYS A 97 -16.26 -16.03 17.30
CA LYS A 97 -16.63 -15.95 18.73
C LYS A 97 -17.67 -14.86 18.99
N ASP A 98 -17.48 -13.69 18.37
CA ASP A 98 -18.45 -12.59 18.47
C ASP A 98 -19.84 -13.02 17.95
N ARG A 99 -19.88 -13.91 16.95
CA ARG A 99 -21.13 -14.46 16.39
C ARG A 99 -21.72 -15.60 17.19
N GLU A 100 -20.94 -16.50 17.76
CA GLU A 100 -21.47 -17.55 18.64
C GLU A 100 -22.16 -16.92 19.87
N ASN A 101 -21.56 -15.86 20.41
CA ASN A 101 -22.19 -15.04 21.45
C ASN A 101 -23.50 -14.39 20.96
N MET A 102 -23.57 -13.97 19.70
CA MET A 102 -24.78 -13.37 19.08
C MET A 102 -25.85 -14.41 18.69
N SER A 103 -25.45 -15.61 18.26
CA SER A 103 -26.32 -16.71 17.81
C SER A 103 -27.02 -17.39 18.98
N SER A 104 -26.52 -17.24 20.20
CA SER A 104 -27.25 -17.66 21.42
C SER A 104 -28.63 -16.98 21.59
N TYR A 105 -28.96 -16.01 20.73
CA TYR A 105 -30.24 -15.30 20.67
C TYR A 105 -31.08 -15.56 19.40
N VAL A 106 -30.59 -16.30 18.39
CA VAL A 106 -31.32 -16.53 17.11
C VAL A 106 -31.16 -17.98 16.65
N ASP A 107 -32.28 -18.59 16.25
CA ASP A 107 -32.48 -20.00 15.93
C ASP A 107 -31.43 -20.63 14.98
N ASP A 108 -31.06 -21.86 15.32
CA ASP A 108 -30.01 -22.71 14.76
C ASP A 108 -30.21 -23.00 13.26
N SER A 109 -29.70 -22.15 12.38
CA SER A 109 -29.58 -22.51 10.95
C SER A 109 -28.52 -23.61 10.76
N GLU A 110 -28.83 -24.68 10.01
CA GLU A 110 -27.87 -25.75 9.68
C GLU A 110 -26.58 -25.21 9.03
N ASP A 111 -26.69 -24.10 8.29
CA ASP A 111 -25.57 -23.40 7.67
C ASP A 111 -24.53 -22.94 8.71
N PHE A 112 -24.96 -22.51 9.91
CA PHE A 112 -24.04 -22.06 10.96
C PHE A 112 -23.29 -23.23 11.62
N LYS A 113 -23.95 -24.38 11.79
CA LYS A 113 -23.32 -25.61 12.30
C LYS A 113 -22.23 -26.09 11.33
N HIS A 114 -22.50 -26.02 10.03
CA HIS A 114 -21.51 -26.36 9.00
C HIS A 114 -20.32 -25.40 8.99
N VAL A 115 -20.57 -24.08 9.10
CA VAL A 115 -19.52 -23.05 9.18
C VAL A 115 -18.65 -23.22 10.44
N SER A 116 -19.26 -23.47 11.60
CA SER A 116 -18.54 -23.69 12.87
C SER A 116 -17.66 -24.96 12.80
N PHE A 117 -18.19 -26.05 12.23
CA PHE A 117 -17.43 -27.29 12.03
C PHE A 117 -16.21 -27.12 11.12
N ASN A 118 -16.40 -26.45 9.97
CA ASN A 118 -15.29 -26.16 9.05
C ASN A 118 -14.22 -25.28 9.70
N LEU A 119 -14.63 -24.27 10.48
CA LEU A 119 -13.71 -23.41 11.21
C LEU A 119 -12.86 -24.22 12.20
N GLN A 120 -13.46 -25.10 12.99
CA GLN A 120 -12.71 -25.91 13.95
C GLN A 120 -11.65 -26.79 13.26
N GLN A 121 -11.98 -27.39 12.12
CA GLN A 121 -11.00 -28.16 11.34
C GLN A 121 -9.85 -27.29 10.82
N LEU A 122 -10.16 -26.08 10.33
CA LEU A 122 -9.15 -25.13 9.85
C LEU A 122 -8.23 -24.64 10.98
N LEU A 123 -8.79 -24.28 12.13
CA LEU A 123 -8.01 -23.86 13.31
C LEU A 123 -7.04 -24.96 13.75
N HIS A 124 -7.49 -26.21 13.74
CA HIS A 124 -6.66 -27.37 14.04
C HIS A 124 -5.55 -27.57 13.00
N ALA A 125 -5.88 -27.50 11.71
CA ALA A 125 -4.92 -27.68 10.61
C ALA A 125 -3.78 -26.65 10.63
N HIS A 126 -4.09 -25.41 11.00
CA HIS A 126 -3.11 -24.31 11.05
C HIS A 126 -2.39 -24.17 12.40
N SER A 127 -2.61 -25.09 13.36
CA SER A 127 -1.91 -25.12 14.64
C SER A 127 -1.84 -23.76 15.36
N ILE A 128 -2.93 -22.98 15.38
CA ILE A 128 -2.93 -21.73 16.15
C ILE A 128 -2.84 -22.11 17.63
N ASP A 129 -1.69 -21.85 18.23
CA ASP A 129 -1.51 -22.07 19.65
C ASP A 129 -2.31 -21.02 20.45
N SER A 130 -3.01 -21.49 21.48
CA SER A 130 -3.59 -20.66 22.54
C SER A 130 -2.56 -19.77 23.28
N SER A 131 -1.26 -19.95 23.02
CA SER A 131 -0.15 -19.21 23.63
C SER A 131 0.19 -17.85 23.00
N ILE A 132 -0.57 -17.37 22.00
CA ILE A 132 -0.37 -16.02 21.43
C ILE A 132 -0.58 -14.98 22.53
N GLY A 133 0.49 -14.30 22.95
CA GLY A 133 0.43 -13.24 23.95
C GLY A 133 -0.49 -12.09 23.51
N ASP A 134 -1.17 -11.47 24.48
CA ASP A 134 -2.22 -10.45 24.25
C ASP A 134 -1.76 -9.28 23.38
N GLU A 135 -0.53 -8.81 23.58
CA GLU A 135 0.05 -7.71 22.80
C GLU A 135 0.19 -8.08 21.32
N TRP A 136 0.73 -9.28 21.04
CA TRP A 136 0.86 -9.77 19.67
C TRP A 136 -0.49 -10.05 19.03
N LYS A 137 -1.45 -10.61 19.78
CA LYS A 137 -2.83 -10.79 19.33
C LYS A 137 -3.46 -9.45 18.91
N SER A 138 -3.25 -8.39 19.69
CA SER A 138 -3.73 -7.05 19.36
C SER A 138 -3.14 -6.52 18.04
N GLU A 139 -1.85 -6.76 17.78
CA GLU A 139 -1.23 -6.37 16.50
C GLU A 139 -1.82 -7.12 15.31
N LEU A 140 -2.04 -8.44 15.45
CA LEU A 140 -2.64 -9.27 14.43
C LEU A 140 -4.08 -8.82 14.12
N MET A 141 -4.88 -8.57 15.16
CA MET A 141 -6.24 -8.06 15.02
C MET A 141 -6.27 -6.68 14.35
N ALA A 142 -5.34 -5.78 14.69
CA ALA A 142 -5.24 -4.48 14.04
C ALA A 142 -4.94 -4.61 12.53
N CYS A 143 -4.19 -5.63 12.11
CA CYS A 143 -3.97 -5.93 10.70
C CYS A 143 -5.24 -6.49 10.04
N PHE A 144 -5.91 -7.44 10.70
CA PHE A 144 -7.15 -8.02 10.21
C PHE A 144 -8.27 -6.99 10.05
N GLU A 145 -8.47 -6.11 11.03
CA GLU A 145 -9.44 -5.02 10.96
C GLU A 145 -9.14 -4.03 9.82
N ALA A 146 -7.87 -3.79 9.53
CA ALA A 146 -7.49 -2.94 8.41
C ALA A 146 -7.81 -3.60 7.05
N LEU A 147 -7.63 -4.92 6.94
CA LEU A 147 -8.11 -5.68 5.79
C LEU A 147 -9.65 -5.61 5.69
N ALA A 148 -10.35 -5.74 6.82
CA ALA A 148 -11.80 -5.62 6.88
C ALA A 148 -12.29 -4.27 6.36
N LYS A 149 -11.67 -3.17 6.81
CA LYS A 149 -12.00 -1.79 6.38
C LYS A 149 -11.72 -1.53 4.90
N SER A 150 -10.84 -2.30 4.27
CA SER A 150 -10.49 -2.12 2.85
C SER A 150 -11.56 -2.62 1.89
N THR A 151 -12.47 -3.49 2.34
CA THR A 151 -13.47 -4.14 1.49
C THR A 151 -14.87 -3.93 2.05
N LYS A 152 -15.81 -3.53 1.17
CA LYS A 152 -17.24 -3.60 1.51
C LYS A 152 -17.62 -5.08 1.63
N ARG A 153 -18.61 -5.41 2.47
CA ARG A 153 -19.13 -6.78 2.58
C ARG A 153 -18.10 -7.79 3.11
N PHE A 154 -17.09 -7.35 3.86
CA PHE A 154 -16.02 -8.23 4.37
C PHE A 154 -16.56 -9.41 5.18
N GLU A 155 -17.63 -9.20 5.95
CA GLU A 155 -18.35 -10.26 6.65
C GLU A 155 -18.76 -11.41 5.72
N GLN A 156 -19.37 -11.08 4.58
CA GLN A 156 -19.78 -12.08 3.59
C GLN A 156 -18.58 -12.72 2.89
N VAL A 157 -17.44 -12.02 2.80
CA VAL A 157 -16.18 -12.60 2.33
C VAL A 157 -15.68 -13.66 3.30
N ILE A 158 -15.67 -13.39 4.60
CA ILE A 158 -15.28 -14.36 5.63
C ILE A 158 -16.19 -15.59 5.57
N LEU A 159 -17.51 -15.38 5.57
CA LEU A 159 -18.47 -16.48 5.52
C LEU A 159 -18.28 -17.32 4.25
N ALA A 160 -18.07 -16.68 3.10
CA ALA A 160 -17.83 -17.39 1.85
C ALA A 160 -16.52 -18.18 1.84
N LEU A 161 -15.49 -17.75 2.57
CA LEU A 161 -14.23 -18.48 2.74
C LEU A 161 -14.39 -19.71 3.65
N ILE A 162 -15.06 -19.57 4.80
CA ILE A 162 -15.26 -20.68 5.76
C ILE A 162 -16.24 -21.74 5.22
N SER A 163 -17.19 -21.32 4.39
CA SER A 163 -18.15 -22.24 3.75
C SER A 163 -17.51 -23.14 2.69
N GLN A 164 -16.24 -22.94 2.36
CA GLN A 164 -15.53 -23.76 1.39
C GLN A 164 -15.11 -25.08 2.03
N PRO A 165 -15.01 -26.17 1.25
CA PRO A 165 -14.50 -27.43 1.75
C PRO A 165 -13.09 -27.25 2.34
N PRO A 166 -12.80 -27.76 3.56
CA PRO A 166 -11.49 -27.59 4.20
C PRO A 166 -10.32 -28.07 3.35
N GLU A 167 -10.52 -29.10 2.52
CA GLU A 167 -9.54 -29.66 1.60
C GLU A 167 -9.05 -28.70 0.51
N ASP A 168 -9.82 -27.64 0.20
CA ASP A 168 -9.42 -26.62 -0.77
C ASP A 168 -8.40 -25.60 -0.19
N ASP A 169 -8.26 -25.55 1.15
CA ASP A 169 -7.43 -24.60 1.93
C ASP A 169 -7.40 -23.18 1.33
N ILE A 170 -8.58 -22.64 1.02
CA ILE A 170 -8.68 -21.33 0.34
C ILE A 170 -8.08 -20.21 1.20
N ILE A 171 -8.22 -20.31 2.51
CA ILE A 171 -7.66 -19.34 3.46
C ILE A 171 -6.13 -19.43 3.44
N GLY A 172 -5.54 -20.63 3.47
CA GLY A 172 -4.10 -20.81 3.30
C GLY A 172 -3.58 -20.29 1.95
N ASN A 173 -4.33 -20.53 0.87
CA ASN A 173 -4.01 -19.99 -0.47
C ASN A 173 -4.03 -18.45 -0.49
N LEU A 174 -5.04 -17.82 0.12
CA LEU A 174 -5.11 -16.37 0.25
C LEU A 174 -3.94 -15.83 1.08
N ALA A 175 -3.68 -16.43 2.24
CA ALA A 175 -2.60 -16.05 3.14
C ALA A 175 -1.22 -16.16 2.46
N SER A 176 -0.98 -17.24 1.72
CA SER A 176 0.25 -17.46 0.95
C SER A 176 0.47 -16.39 -0.11
N GLN A 177 -0.59 -16.01 -0.85
CA GLN A 177 -0.54 -14.91 -1.81
C GLN A 177 -0.24 -13.57 -1.13
N MET A 178 -0.86 -13.29 0.03
CA MET A 178 -0.59 -12.07 0.80
C MET A 178 0.85 -12.03 1.34
N SER A 179 1.37 -13.14 1.88
CA SER A 179 2.76 -13.25 2.35
C SER A 179 3.78 -13.08 1.20
N SER A 180 3.45 -13.59 0.01
CA SER A 180 4.22 -13.36 -1.22
C SER A 180 4.20 -11.88 -1.62
N LEU A 181 3.03 -11.24 -1.58
CA LEU A 181 2.86 -9.83 -1.91
C LEU A 181 3.59 -8.90 -0.92
N ARG A 182 3.54 -9.20 0.38
CA ARG A 182 4.33 -8.51 1.42
C ARG A 182 5.82 -8.57 1.07
N SER A 183 6.33 -9.76 0.78
CA SER A 183 7.73 -9.97 0.39
C SER A 183 8.12 -9.19 -0.87
N ALA A 184 7.23 -9.15 -1.87
CA ALA A 184 7.42 -8.37 -3.08
C ALA A 184 7.40 -6.86 -2.81
N THR A 185 6.53 -6.41 -1.90
CA THR A 185 6.45 -5.00 -1.47
C THR A 185 7.76 -4.53 -0.86
N CYS A 186 8.31 -5.28 0.10
CA CYS A 186 9.61 -4.94 0.68
C CYS A 186 10.73 -4.97 -0.37
N SER A 187 10.71 -5.95 -1.28
CA SER A 187 11.71 -6.04 -2.36
C SER A 187 11.65 -4.86 -3.33
N ASN A 188 10.44 -4.38 -3.65
CA ASN A 188 10.23 -3.22 -4.51
C ASN A 188 10.70 -1.93 -3.83
N ASP A 189 10.34 -1.72 -2.56
CA ASP A 189 10.79 -0.54 -1.80
C ASP A 189 12.31 -0.56 -1.64
N GLN A 190 12.90 -1.73 -1.43
CA GLN A 190 14.34 -1.88 -1.39
C GLN A 190 15.02 -1.51 -2.71
N THR A 191 14.47 -1.98 -3.83
CA THR A 191 14.98 -1.67 -5.17
C THR A 191 14.89 -0.17 -5.46
N ALA A 192 13.81 0.49 -5.02
CA ALA A 192 13.63 1.94 -5.15
C ALA A 192 14.69 2.74 -4.39
N ILE A 193 15.14 2.24 -3.22
CA ILE A 193 16.20 2.87 -2.43
C ILE A 193 17.58 2.55 -3.01
N LYS A 194 17.86 1.29 -3.37
CA LYS A 194 19.17 0.90 -3.96
C LYS A 194 19.47 1.67 -5.24
N SER A 195 18.48 1.87 -6.11
CA SER A 195 18.61 2.69 -7.33
C SER A 195 18.88 4.18 -7.06
N ARG A 196 18.80 4.64 -5.81
CA ARG A 196 19.04 6.02 -5.36
C ARG A 196 20.10 6.11 -4.27
N LEU A 197 20.77 5.01 -3.95
CA LEU A 197 21.74 4.97 -2.87
C LEU A 197 22.87 5.99 -3.08
N HIS A 198 23.30 6.14 -4.33
CA HIS A 198 24.27 7.16 -4.72
C HIS A 198 23.81 8.57 -4.33
N ASP A 199 22.58 8.97 -4.67
CA ASP A 199 22.04 10.29 -4.36
C ASP A 199 21.86 10.48 -2.84
N ILE A 200 21.39 9.44 -2.15
CA ILE A 200 21.29 9.43 -0.69
C ILE A 200 22.67 9.67 -0.07
N ALA A 201 23.67 8.90 -0.50
CA ALA A 201 25.03 8.97 0.02
C ALA A 201 25.66 10.35 -0.23
N ARG A 202 25.48 10.94 -1.42
CA ARG A 202 25.93 12.31 -1.71
C ARG A 202 25.35 13.36 -0.75
N LEU A 203 24.09 13.19 -0.33
CA LEU A 203 23.45 14.14 0.59
C LEU A 203 23.88 13.96 2.05
N VAL A 204 24.42 12.80 2.43
CA VAL A 204 24.74 12.48 3.83
C VAL A 204 26.23 12.28 4.10
N VAL A 205 27.08 12.34 3.08
CA VAL A 205 28.54 12.25 3.20
C VAL A 205 29.16 13.65 3.18
N PRO A 206 30.18 13.94 4.00
CA PRO A 206 30.88 15.23 3.96
C PRO A 206 31.36 15.59 2.55
N GLY A 207 31.04 16.80 2.08
CA GLY A 207 31.43 17.30 0.75
C GLY A 207 30.68 16.67 -0.43
N GLY A 208 29.83 15.67 -0.19
CA GLY A 208 28.98 15.04 -1.21
C GLY A 208 29.69 14.27 -2.31
N GLU A 209 31.01 14.12 -2.23
CA GLU A 209 31.79 13.31 -3.16
C GLU A 209 31.97 11.89 -2.64
N LEU A 210 31.66 10.90 -3.48
CA LEU A 210 31.87 9.48 -3.18
C LEU A 210 33.19 8.99 -3.78
N ARG A 211 33.97 8.27 -2.97
CA ARG A 211 35.30 7.74 -3.28
C ARG A 211 35.40 6.28 -2.79
N PRO A 212 35.54 5.31 -3.71
CA PRO A 212 35.47 5.45 -5.17
C PRO A 212 34.09 5.94 -5.64
N SER A 213 34.01 6.64 -6.77
CA SER A 213 32.71 7.01 -7.34
C SER A 213 32.02 5.76 -7.90
N PHE A 214 30.75 5.56 -7.59
CA PHE A 214 29.91 4.54 -8.22
C PHE A 214 28.69 5.17 -8.88
N GLY A 215 28.16 4.54 -9.94
CA GLY A 215 27.07 5.08 -10.74
C GLY A 215 25.70 5.03 -10.05
N SER A 216 24.64 5.42 -10.76
CA SER A 216 23.25 5.29 -10.30
C SER A 216 22.81 3.84 -10.13
N THR A 217 23.45 2.91 -10.85
CA THR A 217 23.22 1.47 -10.73
C THR A 217 24.40 0.86 -10.01
N VAL A 218 24.24 0.61 -8.71
CA VAL A 218 25.32 0.17 -7.84
C VAL A 218 25.39 -1.36 -7.82
N GLY A 219 26.52 -1.91 -8.21
CA GLY A 219 26.85 -3.31 -8.02
C GLY A 219 26.95 -3.64 -6.53
N LYS A 220 26.50 -4.82 -6.11
CA LYS A 220 26.53 -5.23 -4.67
C LYS A 220 27.93 -5.23 -4.07
N HIS A 221 28.94 -5.49 -4.89
CA HIS A 221 30.36 -5.49 -4.52
C HIS A 221 30.95 -4.06 -4.39
N GLU A 222 30.21 -3.04 -4.83
CA GLU A 222 30.62 -1.63 -4.77
C GLU A 222 30.09 -0.92 -3.51
N VAL A 223 29.37 -1.62 -2.63
CA VAL A 223 28.74 -1.09 -1.40
C VAL A 223 29.06 -1.96 -0.18
N GLY A 224 28.50 -1.60 0.98
CA GLY A 224 28.80 -2.27 2.24
C GLY A 224 30.20 -1.93 2.73
N PHE A 225 30.86 -2.93 3.31
CA PHE A 225 32.22 -2.79 3.85
C PHE A 225 33.31 -2.70 2.77
N SER A 226 32.98 -2.89 1.50
CA SER A 226 33.90 -2.69 0.37
C SER A 226 34.07 -1.22 -0.01
N HIS A 227 33.12 -0.35 0.34
CA HIS A 227 33.18 1.07 0.03
C HIS A 227 33.42 1.91 1.29
N PRO A 228 34.55 2.63 1.43
CA PRO A 228 34.93 3.28 2.70
C PRO A 228 33.88 4.21 3.31
N GLN A 229 33.25 5.08 2.50
CA GLN A 229 32.24 6.00 3.02
C GLN A 229 30.90 5.32 3.34
N ILE A 230 30.50 4.28 2.61
CA ILE A 230 29.29 3.50 2.92
C ILE A 230 29.53 2.62 4.14
N ALA A 231 30.71 2.01 4.27
CA ALA A 231 31.15 1.27 5.45
C ALA A 231 31.04 2.12 6.71
N ARG A 232 31.50 3.38 6.67
CA ARG A 232 31.36 4.34 7.78
C ARG A 232 29.92 4.66 8.14
N LEU A 233 28.98 4.62 7.20
CA LEU A 233 27.55 4.83 7.45
C LEU A 233 26.85 3.57 7.98
N LEU A 234 27.30 2.39 7.53
CA LEU A 234 26.70 1.10 7.85
C LEU A 234 27.18 0.54 9.20
N ILE A 235 28.45 0.76 9.55
CA ILE A 235 29.05 0.18 10.75
C ILE A 235 28.29 0.63 12.01
N PRO A 236 28.13 -0.23 13.03
CA PRO A 236 27.72 0.19 14.36
C PRO A 236 28.50 1.41 14.84
N LEU A 237 27.81 2.43 15.36
CA LEU A 237 28.50 3.63 15.88
C LEU A 237 29.55 3.29 16.93
N LYS A 238 29.30 2.23 17.72
CA LYS A 238 30.23 1.65 18.70
C LYS A 238 31.61 1.31 18.13
N TYR A 239 31.69 0.92 16.85
CA TYR A 239 32.92 0.50 16.18
C TYR A 239 33.48 1.56 15.22
N LEU A 240 32.81 2.71 15.07
CA LEU A 240 33.21 3.73 14.10
C LEU A 240 34.64 4.24 14.33
N ALA A 241 35.00 4.52 15.60
CA ALA A 241 36.35 4.98 15.93
C ALA A 241 37.42 3.93 15.60
N LEU A 242 37.10 2.64 15.74
CA LEU A 242 38.00 1.54 15.40
C LEU A 242 38.22 1.48 13.88
N LEU A 243 37.13 1.56 13.11
CA LEU A 243 37.18 1.62 11.64
C LEU A 243 37.98 2.83 11.13
N GLU A 244 37.87 3.97 11.79
CA GLU A 244 38.63 5.19 11.44
C GLU A 244 40.12 5.04 11.74
N SER A 245 40.48 4.30 12.79
CA SER A 245 41.88 4.05 13.16
C SER A 245 42.55 2.93 12.35
N ASP A 246 41.82 1.87 12.02
CA ASP A 246 42.31 0.69 11.33
C ASP A 246 41.17 0.09 10.48
N TYR A 247 41.05 0.55 9.25
CA TYR A 247 39.99 0.12 8.34
C TYR A 247 40.09 -1.37 8.05
N GLU A 248 41.25 -1.83 7.55
CA GLU A 248 41.45 -3.21 7.10
C GLU A 248 41.33 -4.20 8.26
N GLY A 249 41.95 -3.93 9.41
CA GLY A 249 41.85 -4.80 10.57
C GLY A 249 40.42 -4.85 11.13
N THR A 250 39.68 -3.74 11.10
CA THR A 250 38.26 -3.73 11.52
C THR A 250 37.41 -4.59 10.57
N ILE A 251 37.56 -4.43 9.26
CA ILE A 251 36.79 -5.23 8.29
C ILE A 251 37.16 -6.72 8.36
N ALA A 252 38.45 -7.04 8.55
CA ALA A 252 38.90 -8.42 8.76
C ALA A 252 38.27 -9.04 10.02
N ASN A 253 38.24 -8.30 11.13
CA ASN A 253 37.62 -8.76 12.38
C ASN A 253 36.10 -8.92 12.28
N ILE A 254 35.41 -8.05 11.54
CA ILE A 254 33.98 -8.21 11.23
C ILE A 254 33.76 -9.49 10.41
N SER A 255 34.56 -9.69 9.35
CA SER A 255 34.45 -10.85 8.46
C SER A 255 34.76 -12.17 9.17
N ALA A 256 35.67 -12.15 10.14
CA ALA A 256 36.00 -13.30 10.98
C ALA A 256 35.00 -13.54 12.13
N GLY A 257 34.01 -12.65 12.32
CA GLY A 257 33.04 -12.73 13.42
C GLY A 257 33.56 -12.28 14.79
N ALA A 258 34.82 -11.81 14.88
CA ALA A 258 35.40 -11.28 16.12
C ALA A 258 34.80 -9.93 16.53
N LEU A 259 34.29 -9.16 15.56
CA LEU A 259 33.50 -7.95 15.78
C LEU A 259 32.10 -8.11 15.19
N PRO A 260 31.15 -8.70 15.94
CA PRO A 260 29.84 -9.00 15.41
C PRO A 260 29.04 -7.72 15.17
N VAL A 261 28.54 -7.56 13.95
CA VAL A 261 27.58 -6.50 13.57
C VAL A 261 26.18 -7.09 13.70
N THR A 262 25.55 -6.90 14.86
CA THR A 262 24.23 -7.45 15.19
C THR A 262 23.13 -6.40 15.08
N ASP A 263 21.88 -6.87 15.11
CA ASP A 263 20.66 -6.05 15.10
C ASP A 263 20.38 -5.29 16.42
N ASP A 264 21.17 -5.52 17.47
CA ASP A 264 21.14 -4.74 18.72
C ASP A 264 22.05 -3.50 18.68
N LEU A 265 22.79 -3.30 17.59
CA LEU A 265 23.74 -2.21 17.46
C LEU A 265 23.27 -1.18 16.43
N PHE A 266 23.12 0.07 16.86
CA PHE A 266 22.71 1.15 15.96
C PHE A 266 23.80 1.49 14.93
N PRO A 267 23.48 1.42 13.62
CA PRO A 267 24.37 1.89 12.56
C PRO A 267 24.67 3.39 12.68
N ALA A 268 25.86 3.80 12.24
CA ALA A 268 26.31 5.18 12.33
C ALA A 268 25.46 6.17 11.53
N HIS A 269 24.84 5.76 10.40
CA HIS A 269 23.98 6.65 9.59
C HIS A 269 22.70 7.12 10.33
N LEU A 270 22.35 6.49 11.45
CA LEU A 270 21.27 6.99 12.31
C LEU A 270 21.68 8.24 13.10
N TYR A 271 22.97 8.56 13.16
CA TYR A 271 23.51 9.69 13.90
C TYR A 271 24.03 10.79 12.97
N PRO A 272 24.15 12.05 13.45
CA PRO A 272 24.87 13.09 12.75
C PRO A 272 26.32 12.68 12.50
N LEU A 273 26.87 13.13 11.38
CA LEU A 273 28.28 12.92 11.06
C LEU A 273 29.20 13.43 12.18
N GLY A 274 30.26 12.69 12.47
CA GLY A 274 31.23 13.02 13.53
C GLY A 274 30.73 12.76 14.95
N THR A 275 29.55 12.15 15.14
CA THR A 275 29.10 11.74 16.47
C THR A 275 30.05 10.71 17.06
N LYS A 276 30.56 10.97 18.27
CA LYS A 276 31.36 10.01 19.03
C LYS A 276 30.45 9.10 19.85
N TYR A 277 30.72 7.79 19.81
CA TYR A 277 29.99 6.82 20.62
C TYR A 277 30.12 7.14 22.12
N ASN A 278 28.99 7.22 22.81
CA ASN A 278 28.94 7.43 24.25
C ASN A 278 28.05 6.36 24.90
N PRO A 279 28.62 5.33 25.56
CA PRO A 279 27.82 4.27 26.17
C PRO A 279 26.95 4.77 27.33
N LYS A 280 27.26 5.93 27.93
CA LYS A 280 26.45 6.55 28.99
C LYS A 280 25.26 7.35 28.45
N ASN A 281 25.23 7.64 27.15
CA ASN A 281 24.17 8.43 26.51
C ASN A 281 24.05 8.11 25.02
N ILE A 282 23.59 6.89 24.72
CA ILE A 282 23.42 6.38 23.34
C ILE A 282 22.35 7.18 22.58
N SER A 283 21.31 7.68 23.26
CA SER A 283 20.22 8.43 22.61
C SER A 283 20.65 9.80 22.07
N LYS A 284 21.81 10.32 22.48
CA LYS A 284 22.36 11.59 21.98
C LYS A 284 22.68 11.48 20.49
N GLY A 285 21.85 12.12 19.67
CA GLY A 285 21.99 12.12 18.22
C GLY A 285 21.36 10.93 17.52
N LEU A 286 20.86 9.92 18.24
CA LEU A 286 20.18 8.79 17.62
C LEU A 286 18.95 9.25 16.82
N PHE A 287 18.80 8.73 15.60
CA PHE A 287 17.86 9.14 14.56
C PHE A 287 17.99 10.58 14.03
N ARG A 288 19.08 11.29 14.35
CA ARG A 288 19.36 12.63 13.80
C ARG A 288 20.21 12.60 12.52
N GLY A 289 20.66 11.43 12.08
CA GLY A 289 21.19 11.24 10.73
C GLY A 289 20.08 11.27 9.67
N HIS A 290 20.38 11.77 8.47
CA HIS A 290 19.35 12.06 7.45
C HIS A 290 19.11 10.93 6.44
N ALA A 291 19.90 9.86 6.46
CA ALA A 291 19.79 8.79 5.45
C ALA A 291 18.40 8.11 5.48
N TRP A 292 17.87 7.85 6.67
CA TRP A 292 16.54 7.26 6.84
C TRP A 292 15.41 8.24 6.47
N ILE A 293 15.61 9.57 6.62
CA ILE A 293 14.65 10.59 6.17
C ILE A 293 14.49 10.53 4.65
N LEU A 294 15.60 10.40 3.92
CA LEU A 294 15.59 10.29 2.46
C LEU A 294 14.94 8.97 2.01
N ALA A 295 15.25 7.85 2.68
CA ALA A 295 14.58 6.57 2.44
C ALA A 295 13.07 6.65 2.73
N TYR A 296 12.67 7.29 3.82
CA TYR A 296 11.27 7.51 4.17
C TYR A 296 10.54 8.26 3.06
N LYS A 297 11.14 9.33 2.55
CA LYS A 297 10.59 10.10 1.43
C LYS A 297 10.40 9.24 0.18
N ILE A 298 11.37 8.40 -0.16
CA ILE A 298 11.27 7.47 -1.31
C ILE A 298 10.11 6.48 -1.13
N ILE A 299 9.95 5.90 0.08
CA ILE A 299 8.94 4.88 0.35
C ILE A 299 7.54 5.50 0.43
N PHE A 300 7.37 6.51 1.29
CA PHE A 300 6.07 7.00 1.74
C PHE A 300 5.60 8.26 1.05
N THR A 301 6.50 9.12 0.56
CA THR A 301 6.07 10.34 -0.13
C THR A 301 6.14 10.17 -1.63
N ALA A 302 7.26 10.55 -2.24
CA ALA A 302 7.57 10.33 -3.64
C ALA A 302 9.09 10.37 -3.82
N PRO A 303 9.67 9.61 -4.75
CA PRO A 303 11.11 9.63 -4.99
C PRO A 303 11.68 11.02 -5.33
N SER A 304 10.87 11.90 -5.93
CA SER A 304 11.25 13.28 -6.27
C SER A 304 11.40 14.22 -5.07
N SER A 305 10.78 13.91 -3.92
CA SER A 305 10.94 14.69 -2.68
C SER A 305 12.26 14.40 -1.96
N ALA A 306 12.89 13.25 -2.25
CA ALA A 306 14.15 12.82 -1.66
C ALA A 306 15.40 13.43 -2.34
N LYS A 307 15.24 14.43 -3.21
CA LYS A 307 16.36 15.18 -3.81
C LYS A 307 17.06 16.11 -2.82
N THR A 308 16.39 16.44 -1.72
CA THR A 308 16.89 17.32 -0.65
C THR A 308 16.49 16.77 0.72
N ILE A 309 17.27 17.12 1.74
CA ILE A 309 16.95 16.77 3.12
C ILE A 309 15.75 17.59 3.61
N SER A 310 15.71 18.89 3.29
CA SER A 310 14.58 19.77 3.60
C SER A 310 13.29 19.33 2.91
N TYR A 311 12.16 19.74 3.48
CA TYR A 311 10.86 19.52 2.86
C TYR A 311 10.83 20.12 1.45
N LYS A 312 10.21 19.36 0.55
CA LYS A 312 9.93 19.77 -0.82
C LYS A 312 8.54 19.30 -1.18
N GLU A 313 7.69 20.26 -1.55
CA GLU A 313 6.37 19.94 -2.07
C GLU A 313 6.48 19.17 -3.38
N VAL A 314 5.61 18.18 -3.55
CA VAL A 314 5.57 17.30 -4.71
C VAL A 314 4.24 17.45 -5.42
N ALA A 315 4.29 17.55 -6.75
CA ALA A 315 3.13 17.83 -7.60
C ALA A 315 2.04 16.74 -7.55
N HIS A 316 2.42 15.49 -7.27
CA HIS A 316 1.50 14.36 -7.22
C HIS A 316 1.08 14.03 -5.78
N LYS A 317 -0.12 13.45 -5.62
CA LYS A 317 -0.58 12.91 -4.34
C LYS A 317 0.40 11.85 -3.85
N SER A 318 1.02 12.12 -2.72
CA SER A 318 2.00 11.22 -2.10
C SER A 318 1.33 9.95 -1.58
N LYS A 319 2.06 8.82 -1.49
CA LYS A 319 1.48 7.57 -0.95
C LYS A 319 0.97 7.75 0.48
N ALA A 320 1.66 8.55 1.28
CA ALA A 320 1.26 8.94 2.61
C ALA A 320 -0.11 9.66 2.61
N ARG A 321 -0.31 10.61 1.69
CA ARG A 321 -1.59 11.31 1.53
C ARG A 321 -2.71 10.34 1.10
N THR A 322 -2.45 9.49 0.11
CA THR A 322 -3.42 8.49 -0.38
C THR A 322 -3.85 7.53 0.73
N ASN A 323 -2.93 7.13 1.61
CA ASN A 323 -3.20 6.20 2.69
C ASN A 323 -3.43 6.87 4.05
N LYS A 324 -3.71 8.17 4.07
CA LYS A 324 -4.03 8.96 5.28
C LYS A 324 -2.95 8.89 6.38
N LEU A 325 -1.68 8.66 6.02
CA LEU A 325 -0.53 8.73 6.93
C LEU A 325 -0.15 10.20 7.14
N ARG A 326 -0.61 10.78 8.24
CA ARG A 326 -0.44 12.21 8.50
C ARG A 326 0.89 12.56 9.15
N HIS A 327 1.42 11.69 9.97
CA HIS A 327 2.65 11.91 10.73
C HIS A 327 3.49 10.63 10.71
N VAL A 328 4.78 10.79 11.02
CA VAL A 328 5.64 9.64 11.22
C VAL A 328 5.17 8.84 12.44
N THR A 329 5.28 7.52 12.33
CA THR A 329 4.98 6.57 13.41
C THR A 329 6.24 5.77 13.74
N PRO A 330 6.37 5.16 14.94
CA PRO A 330 7.50 4.30 15.28
C PRO A 330 7.81 3.27 14.17
N LYS A 331 6.76 2.59 13.69
CA LYS A 331 6.82 1.54 12.67
C LYS A 331 7.27 2.05 11.30
N THR A 332 6.77 3.21 10.86
CA THR A 332 7.20 3.78 9.57
C THR A 332 8.64 4.30 9.59
N ILE A 333 9.11 4.84 10.72
CA ILE A 333 10.52 5.22 10.92
C ILE A 333 11.41 3.98 10.92
N ALA A 334 11.05 2.96 11.71
CA ALA A 334 11.79 1.71 11.78
C ALA A 334 11.91 1.03 10.40
N TYR A 335 10.82 1.03 9.62
CA TYR A 335 10.80 0.53 8.25
C TYR A 335 11.81 1.25 7.34
N ALA A 336 11.81 2.59 7.37
CA ALA A 336 12.76 3.39 6.58
C ALA A 336 14.22 3.16 7.00
N CYS A 337 14.47 3.05 8.31
CA CYS A 337 15.80 2.76 8.86
C CYS A 337 16.30 1.38 8.42
N LEU A 338 15.47 0.34 8.57
CA LEU A 338 15.80 -1.01 8.10
C LEU A 338 16.15 -1.03 6.62
N HIS A 339 15.33 -0.39 5.78
CA HIS A 339 15.54 -0.37 4.35
C HIS A 339 16.82 0.36 3.93
N VAL A 340 17.15 1.49 4.57
CA VAL A 340 18.40 2.19 4.24
C VAL A 340 19.63 1.43 4.73
N THR A 341 19.58 0.80 5.91
CA THR A 341 20.64 -0.11 6.38
C THR A 341 20.87 -1.23 5.37
N PHE A 342 19.80 -1.87 4.92
CA PHE A 342 19.88 -2.95 3.92
C PHE A 342 20.29 -2.46 2.53
N ALA A 343 20.08 -1.18 2.21
CA ALA A 343 20.51 -0.60 0.94
C ALA A 343 22.00 -0.34 0.94
N MET A 344 22.54 0.08 2.09
CA MET A 344 23.97 0.29 2.31
C MET A 344 24.76 -1.01 2.44
N SER A 345 24.12 -2.14 2.72
CA SER A 345 24.80 -3.45 2.83
C SER A 345 25.03 -4.10 1.47
N SER A 346 25.96 -5.08 1.44
CA SER A 346 26.25 -5.91 0.26
C SER A 346 25.22 -7.03 0.05
N THR A 347 24.24 -7.18 0.94
CA THR A 347 23.31 -8.31 0.93
C THR A 347 22.35 -8.27 -0.26
N SER A 348 22.14 -9.44 -0.85
CA SER A 348 21.60 -9.59 -2.20
C SER A 348 20.09 -9.74 -2.27
N THR A 349 19.45 -10.25 -1.22
CA THR A 349 18.04 -10.63 -1.18
C THR A 349 17.39 -10.18 0.12
N TRP A 350 16.18 -9.63 0.03
CA TRP A 350 15.41 -9.25 1.23
C TRP A 350 15.06 -10.45 2.11
N LYS A 351 14.90 -11.64 1.53
CA LYS A 351 14.52 -12.84 2.28
C LYS A 351 15.62 -13.32 3.24
N CYS A 352 16.89 -13.08 2.91
CA CYS A 352 18.01 -13.54 3.72
C CYS A 352 18.40 -12.46 4.73
N ASP A 353 18.67 -12.89 5.95
CA ASP A 353 19.29 -12.02 6.96
C ASP A 353 20.72 -11.67 6.60
N MET A 354 21.21 -10.60 7.22
CA MET A 354 22.59 -10.13 7.07
C MET A 354 23.46 -10.80 8.14
N SER A 355 23.32 -12.13 8.27
CA SER A 355 23.86 -12.96 9.37
C SER A 355 25.23 -12.47 9.87
N PRO A 356 25.39 -12.16 11.17
CA PRO A 356 24.49 -12.47 12.28
C PRO A 356 23.30 -11.49 12.48
N PHE A 357 23.14 -10.48 11.62
CA PHE A 357 22.11 -9.45 11.80
C PHE A 357 20.73 -9.90 11.31
N SER A 358 19.76 -9.99 12.23
CA SER A 358 18.35 -10.25 11.93
C SER A 358 17.61 -8.97 11.55
N LYS A 359 17.00 -8.95 10.37
CA LYS A 359 16.24 -7.76 9.92
C LYS A 359 14.96 -7.55 10.71
N GLU A 360 14.32 -8.64 11.11
CA GLU A 360 13.11 -8.61 11.92
C GLU A 360 13.42 -8.09 13.31
N GLN A 361 14.45 -8.63 13.96
CA GLN A 361 14.87 -8.17 15.28
C GLN A 361 15.33 -6.71 15.26
N PHE A 362 16.06 -6.28 14.23
CA PHE A 362 16.44 -4.88 14.07
C PHE A 362 15.21 -3.97 13.97
N TYR A 363 14.21 -4.36 13.18
CA TYR A 363 12.96 -3.60 13.07
C TYR A 363 12.23 -3.53 14.42
N THR A 364 12.12 -4.66 15.13
CA THR A 364 11.50 -4.74 16.46
C THR A 364 12.22 -3.84 17.47
N ASN A 365 13.55 -3.95 17.58
CA ASN A 365 14.40 -3.11 18.43
C ASN A 365 14.18 -1.60 18.15
N LEU A 366 14.10 -1.21 16.88
CA LEU A 366 13.84 0.19 16.52
C LEU A 366 12.44 0.63 16.94
N VAL A 367 11.41 -0.20 16.74
CA VAL A 367 10.04 0.09 17.17
C VAL A 367 9.96 0.22 18.68
N GLU A 368 10.57 -0.68 19.44
CA GLU A 368 10.62 -0.64 20.90
C GLU A 368 11.25 0.67 21.40
N VAL A 369 12.38 1.09 20.82
CA VAL A 369 13.04 2.35 21.19
C VAL A 369 12.22 3.58 20.84
N LEU A 370 11.41 3.52 19.78
CA LEU A 370 10.59 4.63 19.30
C LEU A 370 9.19 4.68 19.93
N THR A 371 8.76 3.65 20.65
CA THR A 371 7.39 3.54 21.21
C THR A 371 7.16 4.44 22.43
N PRO A 372 8.03 4.48 23.46
CA PRO A 372 7.80 5.26 24.67
C PRO A 372 7.65 6.77 24.42
N ASP A 373 6.62 7.39 24.97
CA ASP A 373 6.37 8.84 24.80
C ASP A 373 7.31 9.73 25.62
N THR A 374 8.56 9.78 25.22
CA THR A 374 9.59 10.61 25.86
C THR A 374 9.68 11.99 25.21
N LYS A 375 10.26 12.96 25.93
CA LYS A 375 10.61 14.28 25.37
C LYS A 375 11.56 14.16 24.17
N TRP A 376 12.49 13.21 24.24
CA TRP A 376 13.41 12.88 23.16
C TRP A 376 12.64 12.43 21.90
N ARG A 377 11.72 11.47 22.04
CA ARG A 377 10.89 10.96 20.93
C ARG A 377 10.03 12.07 20.32
N ARG A 378 9.36 12.90 21.12
CA ARG A 378 8.54 14.02 20.61
C ARG A 378 9.37 15.02 19.80
N SER A 379 10.58 15.34 20.27
CA SER A 379 11.50 16.22 19.52
C SER A 379 11.97 15.59 18.20
N LEU A 380 12.25 14.28 18.20
CA LEU A 380 12.57 13.53 16.99
C LEU A 380 11.42 13.56 15.98
N PHE A 381 10.20 13.27 16.43
CA PHE A 381 9.02 13.20 15.55
C PHE A 381 8.67 14.57 14.96
N ARG A 382 8.80 15.64 15.75
CA ARG A 382 8.64 17.02 15.28
C ARG A 382 9.59 17.31 14.10
N MET A 383 10.88 17.05 14.30
CA MET A 383 11.90 17.27 13.26
C MET A 383 11.63 16.40 12.02
N ALA A 384 11.30 15.13 12.22
CA ALA A 384 11.00 14.23 11.10
C ALA A 384 9.78 14.70 10.30
N ASN A 385 8.70 15.11 10.98
CA ASN A 385 7.52 15.66 10.32
C ASN A 385 7.84 16.96 9.57
N GLU A 386 8.64 17.86 10.14
CA GLU A 386 9.09 19.09 9.45
C GLU A 386 9.85 18.75 8.16
N LEU A 387 10.79 17.81 8.20
CA LEU A 387 11.59 17.44 7.03
C LEU A 387 10.81 16.66 5.96
N ILE A 388 9.83 15.84 6.37
CA ILE A 388 9.11 14.92 5.49
C ILE A 388 7.81 15.53 4.96
N PHE A 389 7.04 16.19 5.84
CA PHE A 389 5.70 16.72 5.57
C PHE A 389 5.64 18.24 5.57
N GLY A 390 6.73 18.93 5.93
CA GLY A 390 6.82 20.39 5.90
C GLY A 390 6.28 21.08 7.15
N ARG A 391 5.79 20.33 8.14
CA ARG A 391 5.21 20.86 9.39
C ARG A 391 5.50 19.94 10.56
N ALA A 392 5.69 20.50 11.75
CA ALA A 392 5.95 19.78 13.00
C ALA A 392 4.85 18.77 13.35
N GLU A 393 3.62 19.13 13.04
CA GLU A 393 2.39 18.40 13.36
C GLU A 393 2.08 17.30 12.33
N GLY A 394 2.75 17.32 11.17
CA GLY A 394 2.49 16.42 10.04
C GLY A 394 1.64 17.05 8.93
N LEU A 395 1.06 16.22 8.05
CA LEU A 395 0.20 16.64 6.95
C LEU A 395 -1.12 17.23 7.46
N GLU A 396 -1.48 18.39 6.90
CA GLU A 396 -2.74 19.07 7.14
C GLU A 396 -3.94 18.27 6.62
N ILE A 397 -5.05 18.34 7.35
CA ILE A 397 -6.35 17.87 6.90
C ILE A 397 -6.87 18.92 5.93
N GLN A 398 -6.75 18.68 4.62
CA GLN A 398 -7.72 19.31 3.73
C GLN A 398 -9.04 18.59 4.01
N PRO A 399 -10.12 19.29 4.43
CA PRO A 399 -11.43 18.68 4.43
C PRO A 399 -11.62 18.07 3.04
N GLU A 400 -12.03 16.80 2.97
CA GLU A 400 -12.49 16.22 1.71
C GLU A 400 -13.43 17.26 1.11
N LEU A 401 -13.07 17.80 -0.07
CA LEU A 401 -13.94 18.70 -0.82
C LEU A 401 -15.32 18.06 -0.74
N ALA A 402 -16.25 18.73 -0.06
CA ALA A 402 -17.62 18.29 -0.03
C ALA A 402 -17.98 18.10 -1.50
N THR A 403 -18.18 16.85 -1.91
CA THR A 403 -18.85 16.59 -3.18
C THR A 403 -20.20 17.22 -2.97
N THR A 404 -20.41 18.42 -3.51
CA THR A 404 -21.72 19.03 -3.57
C THR A 404 -22.58 17.99 -4.28
N GLU A 405 -23.47 17.34 -3.54
CA GLU A 405 -24.43 16.43 -4.13
C GLU A 405 -25.33 17.28 -5.05
N GLY A 406 -25.06 17.19 -6.35
CA GLY A 406 -25.77 17.95 -7.37
C GLY A 406 -24.87 18.33 -8.54
N PRO A 407 -25.45 18.55 -9.73
CA PRO A 407 -24.72 19.13 -10.84
C PRO A 407 -24.19 20.51 -10.44
N SER A 408 -22.98 20.85 -10.86
CA SER A 408 -22.44 22.20 -10.65
C SER A 408 -23.26 23.23 -11.44
N ASP A 409 -23.19 24.50 -11.05
CA ASP A 409 -23.83 25.60 -11.80
C ASP A 409 -23.43 25.59 -13.27
N ILE A 410 -22.19 25.19 -13.60
CA ILE A 410 -21.73 25.04 -14.98
C ILE A 410 -22.43 23.87 -15.70
N GLN A 411 -22.68 22.77 -15.02
CA GLN A 411 -23.42 21.64 -15.58
C GLN A 411 -24.91 21.97 -15.75
N LEU A 412 -25.50 22.71 -14.82
CA LEU A 412 -26.87 23.21 -14.94
C LEU A 412 -26.98 24.20 -16.10
N MET A 413 -26.04 25.13 -16.24
CA MET A 413 -26.01 26.09 -17.34
C MET A 413 -25.84 25.39 -18.70
N ALA A 414 -24.98 24.37 -18.78
CA ALA A 414 -24.83 23.58 -19.99
C ALA A 414 -26.13 22.84 -20.36
N GLN A 415 -26.83 22.28 -19.37
CA GLN A 415 -28.13 21.62 -19.58
C GLN A 415 -29.23 22.60 -20.00
N GLN A 416 -29.22 23.82 -19.46
CA GLN A 416 -30.15 24.89 -19.84
C GLN A 416 -29.91 25.35 -21.29
N ASN A 417 -28.65 25.50 -21.69
CA ASN A 417 -28.31 25.87 -23.06
C ASN A 417 -28.71 24.77 -24.06
N GLU A 418 -28.47 23.50 -23.74
CA GLU A 418 -28.93 22.37 -24.58
C GLU A 418 -30.47 22.27 -24.64
N ALA A 419 -31.19 22.64 -23.57
CA ALA A 419 -32.64 22.66 -23.57
C ALA A 419 -33.20 23.82 -24.41
N ASN A 420 -32.57 24.99 -24.36
CA ASN A 420 -32.97 26.15 -25.16
C ASN A 420 -32.67 25.95 -26.65
N ASP A 421 -31.54 25.35 -27.01
CA ASP A 421 -31.22 24.99 -28.42
C ASP A 421 -32.22 23.98 -29.02
N ASN A 422 -32.94 23.22 -28.17
CA ASN A 422 -33.97 22.26 -28.59
C ASN A 422 -35.40 22.84 -28.58
N SER A 423 -35.59 24.09 -28.17
CA SER A 423 -36.89 24.77 -28.17
C SER A 423 -37.06 25.80 -29.30
N ASP A 424 -36.05 26.02 -30.13
CA ASP A 424 -36.09 26.98 -31.25
C ASP A 424 -36.77 26.41 -32.52
N ASP A 425 -37.92 25.78 -32.34
CA ASP A 425 -38.95 25.63 -33.39
C ASP A 425 -40.25 26.16 -32.79
N ASP A 426 -40.73 27.29 -33.32
CA ASP A 426 -41.99 28.01 -33.02
C ASP A 426 -41.96 29.11 -31.92
N ASN A 427 -41.41 30.29 -32.25
CA ASN A 427 -42.19 31.54 -32.34
C ASN A 427 -41.27 32.76 -32.58
N ASP A 428 -41.31 33.27 -33.81
CA ASP A 428 -41.02 34.69 -34.06
C ASP A 428 -42.09 35.54 -33.35
N ASN A 429 -41.65 36.46 -32.49
CA ASN A 429 -42.26 37.73 -32.06
C ASN A 429 -42.13 37.92 -30.54
N GLU A 430 -41.21 38.81 -30.12
CA GLU A 430 -41.35 39.83 -29.06
C GLU A 430 -39.96 40.31 -28.59
N ASP A 431 -39.17 40.90 -29.50
CA ASP A 431 -37.91 41.59 -29.17
C ASP A 431 -38.05 43.10 -29.41
N GLU A 432 -38.85 43.81 -28.61
CA GLU A 432 -38.78 45.29 -28.58
C GLU A 432 -38.79 45.92 -27.17
N ASP A 433 -39.00 45.19 -26.07
CA ASP A 433 -39.21 45.81 -24.75
C ASP A 433 -38.03 45.72 -23.75
N GLU A 434 -37.01 44.86 -23.94
CA GLU A 434 -35.90 44.73 -22.96
C GLU A 434 -34.81 45.83 -23.08
N ASP A 435 -34.67 46.43 -24.27
CA ASP A 435 -33.64 47.46 -24.52
C ASP A 435 -33.96 48.82 -23.84
N GLU A 436 -35.22 49.06 -23.49
CA GLU A 436 -35.67 50.28 -22.81
C GLU A 436 -35.35 50.25 -21.30
N GLU A 437 -35.36 49.05 -20.67
CA GLU A 437 -35.08 48.87 -19.25
C GLU A 437 -33.57 48.91 -18.93
N LEU A 438 -32.74 48.34 -19.80
CA LEU A 438 -31.27 48.41 -19.70
C LEU A 438 -30.70 49.83 -19.90
N ARG A 439 -31.34 50.65 -20.75
CA ARG A 439 -30.99 52.07 -20.95
C ARG A 439 -31.36 52.96 -19.76
N ARG A 440 -32.38 52.59 -18.97
CA ARG A 440 -32.76 53.30 -17.73
C ARG A 440 -31.82 53.02 -16.56
N LEU A 441 -31.15 51.86 -16.55
CA LEU A 441 -30.31 51.42 -15.43
C LEU A 441 -28.84 51.86 -15.51
N THR A 442 -28.37 52.42 -16.64
CA THR A 442 -26.95 52.79 -16.81
C THR A 442 -26.70 54.14 -17.50
N PRO A 443 -27.05 55.30 -16.89
CA PRO A 443 -26.51 56.57 -17.35
C PRO A 443 -25.08 56.74 -16.80
N GLY A 444 -24.06 56.24 -17.51
CA GLY A 444 -22.68 56.66 -17.18
C GLY A 444 -21.47 55.82 -17.58
N LEU A 445 -21.57 54.80 -18.44
CA LEU A 445 -20.37 54.05 -18.88
C LEU A 445 -20.27 53.94 -20.40
N LEU A 446 -20.13 55.09 -21.05
CA LEU A 446 -19.55 55.16 -22.39
C LEU A 446 -18.01 55.22 -22.27
N LEU A 447 -17.39 54.09 -22.58
CA LEU A 447 -16.18 53.93 -23.40
C LEU A 447 -15.05 54.95 -23.19
N HIS A 448 -14.00 54.55 -22.46
CA HIS A 448 -12.63 54.98 -22.79
C HIS A 448 -12.01 53.98 -23.77
N PRO A 449 -11.59 54.39 -24.98
CA PRO A 449 -10.88 53.51 -25.88
C PRO A 449 -9.43 53.31 -25.40
N PHE A 450 -8.99 52.05 -25.50
CA PHE A 450 -7.63 51.58 -25.34
C PHE A 450 -6.60 52.52 -25.97
N LEU A 451 -5.61 52.96 -25.18
CA LEU A 451 -4.37 53.53 -25.72
C LEU A 451 -3.39 52.40 -26.07
N PRO A 452 -2.73 52.45 -27.23
CA PRO A 452 -1.79 51.41 -27.64
C PRO A 452 -0.40 51.61 -27.02
N LEU A 453 0.25 50.49 -26.75
CA LEU A 453 1.67 50.35 -26.43
C LEU A 453 2.55 51.03 -27.48
N ASN A 454 3.59 51.75 -27.04
CA ASN A 454 4.81 51.92 -27.82
C ASN A 454 6.03 52.24 -26.93
N SER A 455 7.12 51.53 -27.29
CA SER A 455 8.56 51.64 -26.93
C SER A 455 8.98 51.61 -25.47
#